data_AF-A0A653J176-F1
#
_entry.id   AF-A0A653J176-F1
#
_cell.length_a   1.000
_cell.length_b   1.000
_cell.length_c   1.000
_cell.angle_alpha   90.00
_cell.angle_beta   90.00
_cell.angle_gamma   90.00
#
_symmetry.space_group_name_H-M   'P 1'
#
loop_
_entity.id
_entity.type
_entity.pdbx_description
1 polymer ?
#
loop_
_entity_poly.entity_id
_entity_poly.type
_entity_poly.pdbx_seq_one_letter_code
_entity_poly.pdbx_strand_id
1 'polypeptide(L)'
;MDFPGLIQFLMQQPLLALAIVSILVGTVGGMLRRPLPILGGFVRGVGNLGLVAALLLTIAQVTRFTTGNDLALPQLGLPAQSVEGGETRVPMDGDGHFWLTARLNGVEGRFLIDTGATLTAISPAIAEAAGLKPKPLPQAVMMRTANGTIQAQLTTVDELRFGNVVARDLDAVVAPGLGDANVIGMNLLSRLASWRVEGRTLILVPHHPQDGGETG
;
A
#
# COMPACT_ATOMS: atom_id res chain seq x y z
N MET A 1 -35.28 9.91 9.32
CA MET A 1 -34.27 10.14 10.37
C MET A 1 -34.91 11.07 11.39
N ASP A 2 -34.97 10.68 12.65
CA ASP A 2 -35.54 11.47 13.73
C ASP A 2 -34.52 12.49 14.26
N PHE A 3 -34.99 13.49 15.01
CA PHE A 3 -34.12 14.57 15.54
C PHE A 3 -32.98 14.04 16.43
N PRO A 4 -33.20 13.04 17.31
CA PRO A 4 -32.11 12.41 18.06
C PRO A 4 -31.08 11.70 17.15
N GLY A 5 -31.53 11.00 16.11
CA GLY A 5 -30.65 10.33 15.15
C GLY A 5 -29.79 11.31 14.36
N LEU A 6 -30.32 12.49 14.01
CA LEU A 6 -29.57 13.55 13.36
C LEU A 6 -28.43 14.08 14.26
N ILE A 7 -28.71 14.32 15.55
CA ILE A 7 -27.69 14.78 16.50
C ILE A 7 -26.59 13.72 16.67
N GLN A 8 -26.98 12.45 16.78
CA GLN A 8 -26.02 11.34 16.89
C GLN A 8 -25.13 11.23 15.65
N PHE A 9 -25.70 11.36 14.44
CA PHE A 9 -24.95 11.36 13.20
C PHE A 9 -23.95 12.53 13.14
N LEU A 10 -24.36 13.74 13.52
CA LEU A 10 -23.48 14.91 13.56
C LEU A 10 -22.34 14.75 14.58
N MET A 11 -22.61 14.14 15.73
CA MET A 11 -21.57 13.82 16.72
C MET A 11 -20.53 12.81 16.20
N GLN A 12 -20.92 11.94 15.27
CA GLN A 12 -19.99 11.00 14.62
C GLN A 12 -19.16 11.63 13.49
N GLN A 13 -19.56 12.80 12.98
CA GLN A 13 -18.91 13.48 11.86
C GLN A 13 -18.47 14.90 12.29
N PRO A 14 -17.38 15.02 13.08
CA PRO A 14 -17.00 16.27 13.73
C PRO A 14 -16.73 17.42 12.75
N LEU A 15 -16.20 17.12 11.56
CA LEU A 15 -15.97 18.13 10.51
C LEU A 15 -17.27 18.63 9.89
N LEU A 16 -18.23 17.74 9.67
CA LEU A 16 -19.54 18.12 9.16
C LEU A 16 -20.30 18.99 10.18
N ALA A 17 -20.24 18.60 11.46
CA ALA A 17 -20.81 19.40 12.54
C ALA A 17 -20.17 20.79 12.61
N LEU A 18 -18.84 20.88 12.53
CA LEU A 18 -18.11 22.16 12.52
C LEU A 18 -18.52 23.04 11.34
N ALA A 19 -18.64 22.47 10.13
CA ALA A 19 -19.07 23.21 8.94
C ALA A 19 -20.50 23.74 9.11
N ILE A 20 -21.44 22.91 9.58
CA ILE A 20 -22.84 23.30 9.79
C ILE A 20 -22.96 24.42 10.83
N VAL A 21 -22.27 24.29 11.98
CA VAL A 21 -22.25 25.34 13.02
C VAL A 21 -21.69 26.64 12.45
N SER A 22 -20.61 26.57 11.69
CA SER A 22 -19.96 27.74 11.09
C SER A 22 -20.87 28.46 10.06
N ILE A 23 -21.64 27.70 9.27
CA ILE A 23 -22.65 28.25 8.35
C ILE A 23 -23.77 28.96 9.14
N LEU A 24 -24.28 28.35 10.21
CA LEU A 24 -25.33 28.94 11.04
C LEU A 24 -24.85 30.24 11.70
N VAL A 25 -23.65 30.23 12.29
CA VAL A 25 -23.02 31.42 12.89
C VAL A 25 -22.84 32.53 11.86
N GLY A 26 -22.34 32.19 10.66
CA GLY A 26 -22.19 33.15 9.56
C GLY A 26 -23.52 33.78 9.11
N THR A 27 -24.58 32.96 9.04
CA THR A 27 -25.93 33.39 8.66
C THR A 27 -26.53 34.32 9.69
N VAL A 28 -26.45 33.96 10.98
CA VAL A 28 -26.92 34.80 12.11
C VAL A 28 -26.13 36.11 12.16
N GLY A 29 -24.82 36.08 11.98
CA GLY A 29 -24.00 37.29 11.89
C GLY A 29 -24.43 38.21 10.74
N GLY A 30 -24.78 37.64 9.58
CA GLY A 30 -25.34 38.37 8.45
C GLY A 30 -26.68 39.06 8.78
N MET A 31 -27.56 38.39 9.51
CA MET A 31 -28.86 38.94 9.94
C MET A 31 -28.69 40.05 10.99
N LEU A 32 -27.78 39.86 11.95
CA LEU A 32 -27.49 40.83 13.02
C LEU A 32 -26.82 42.11 12.51
N ARG A 33 -26.29 42.12 11.28
CA ARG A 33 -25.68 43.31 10.68
C ARG A 33 -26.67 44.46 10.44
N ARG A 34 -27.98 44.16 10.38
CA ARG A 34 -29.04 45.19 10.29
C ARG A 34 -29.21 45.98 11.59
N PRO A 35 -29.47 45.34 12.76
CA PRO A 35 -29.60 46.05 14.03
C PRO A 35 -28.26 46.43 14.67
N LEU A 36 -27.21 45.62 14.51
CA LEU A 36 -25.92 45.77 15.19
C LEU A 36 -24.76 45.55 14.19
N PRO A 37 -24.33 46.58 13.45
CA PRO A 37 -23.41 46.41 12.32
C PRO A 37 -22.03 45.87 12.74
N ILE A 38 -21.50 46.30 13.89
CA ILE A 38 -20.19 45.87 14.41
C ILE A 38 -20.27 44.41 14.88
N LEU A 39 -21.25 44.08 15.73
CA LEU A 39 -21.40 42.74 16.27
C LEU A 39 -21.76 41.72 15.18
N GLY A 40 -22.68 42.07 14.27
CA GLY A 40 -23.04 41.21 13.14
C GLY A 40 -21.87 40.95 12.20
N GLY A 41 -21.03 41.97 11.94
CA GLY A 41 -19.78 41.83 11.21
C GLY A 41 -18.81 40.85 11.88
N PHE A 42 -18.60 40.99 13.19
CA PHE A 42 -17.74 40.11 13.97
C PHE A 42 -18.23 38.65 13.96
N VAL A 43 -19.50 38.42 14.29
CA VAL A 43 -20.11 37.08 14.31
C VAL A 43 -20.03 36.41 12.94
N ARG A 44 -20.25 37.16 11.86
CA ARG A 44 -20.08 36.65 10.50
C ARG A 44 -18.63 36.27 10.19
N GLY A 45 -17.67 37.07 10.65
CA GLY A 45 -16.24 36.78 10.54
C GLY A 45 -15.85 35.47 11.23
N VAL A 46 -16.35 35.24 12.44
CA VAL A 46 -16.14 33.98 13.18
C VAL A 46 -16.70 32.78 12.41
N GLY A 47 -17.90 32.89 11.85
CA GLY A 47 -18.49 31.82 11.03
C GLY A 47 -17.65 31.51 9.78
N ASN A 48 -17.15 32.53 9.10
CA ASN A 48 -16.27 32.34 7.93
C ASN A 48 -14.94 31.67 8.30
N LEU A 49 -14.32 32.06 9.42
CA LEU A 49 -13.09 31.41 9.92
C LEU A 49 -13.32 29.94 10.27
N GLY A 50 -14.47 29.62 10.89
CA GLY A 50 -14.85 28.24 11.17
C GLY A 50 -15.00 27.39 9.90
N LEU A 51 -15.54 27.97 8.82
CA LEU A 51 -15.64 27.29 7.52
C LEU A 51 -14.27 27.03 6.90
N VAL A 52 -13.36 28.01 6.95
CA VAL A 52 -11.98 27.84 6.48
C VAL A 52 -11.27 26.76 7.29
N ALA A 53 -11.44 26.76 8.62
CA ALA A 53 -10.87 25.72 9.47
C ALA A 53 -11.45 24.33 9.15
N ALA A 54 -12.78 24.21 8.97
CA ALA A 54 -13.41 22.96 8.58
C ALA A 54 -12.89 22.45 7.23
N LEU A 55 -12.73 23.33 6.24
CA LEU A 55 -12.17 22.99 4.93
C LEU A 55 -10.71 22.55 5.03
N LEU A 56 -9.86 23.29 5.76
CA LEU A 56 -8.46 22.93 5.97
C LEU A 56 -8.31 21.60 6.71
N LEU A 57 -9.13 21.35 7.73
CA LEU A 57 -9.14 20.08 8.45
C LEU A 57 -9.69 18.94 7.60
N THR A 58 -10.66 19.22 6.72
CA THR A 58 -11.15 18.24 5.75
C THR A 58 -10.07 17.90 4.74
N ILE A 59 -9.38 18.89 4.19
CA ILE A 59 -8.24 18.69 3.32
C ILE A 59 -7.15 17.92 4.07
N ALA A 60 -6.79 18.31 5.29
CA ALA A 60 -5.78 17.63 6.09
C ALA A 60 -6.18 16.17 6.44
N GLN A 61 -7.46 15.92 6.69
CA GLN A 61 -7.98 14.59 6.95
C GLN A 61 -7.97 13.76 5.66
N VAL A 62 -8.50 14.29 4.56
CA VAL A 62 -8.49 13.64 3.25
C VAL A 62 -7.06 13.37 2.80
N THR A 63 -6.14 14.31 2.94
CA THR A 63 -4.72 14.07 2.68
C THR A 63 -4.16 13.04 3.65
N ARG A 64 -4.56 12.94 4.92
CA ARG A 64 -4.07 11.83 5.78
C ARG A 64 -4.62 10.46 5.36
N PHE A 65 -5.82 10.42 4.79
CA PHE A 65 -6.41 9.19 4.24
C PHE A 65 -5.89 8.83 2.85
N THR A 66 -5.59 9.84 2.02
CA THR A 66 -5.04 9.67 0.66
C THR A 66 -3.52 9.54 0.72
N THR A 67 -2.80 10.47 1.35
CA THR A 67 -1.35 10.47 1.64
C THR A 67 -0.93 9.47 2.73
N GLY A 68 -1.79 8.49 3.07
CA GLY A 68 -1.27 7.18 3.49
C GLY A 68 -0.45 6.52 2.37
N ASN A 69 -0.77 6.85 1.10
CA ASN A 69 -0.05 6.49 -0.12
C ASN A 69 0.01 7.72 -1.08
N ASP A 70 1.22 8.14 -1.48
CA ASP A 70 1.46 8.85 -2.75
C ASP A 70 1.01 10.33 -2.90
N LEU A 71 1.61 11.24 -2.11
CA LEU A 71 2.09 12.50 -2.69
C LEU A 71 3.56 12.28 -3.08
N ALA A 72 3.76 11.85 -4.32
CA ALA A 72 5.06 11.69 -4.93
C ALA A 72 5.76 13.06 -5.06
N LEU A 73 6.45 13.46 -4.00
CA LEU A 73 7.62 14.33 -4.07
C LEU A 73 8.83 13.40 -3.96
N PRO A 74 9.55 13.11 -5.07
CA PRO A 74 10.75 12.26 -5.07
C PRO A 74 11.90 12.75 -4.17
N GLN A 75 11.69 13.85 -3.43
CA GLN A 75 12.64 14.51 -2.54
C GLN A 75 12.30 14.38 -1.05
N LEU A 76 11.25 13.61 -0.69
CA LEU A 76 10.71 13.57 0.69
C LEU A 76 10.79 12.20 1.40
N GLY A 77 11.57 11.24 0.90
CA GLY A 77 11.97 10.05 1.69
C GLY A 77 10.80 9.18 2.18
N LEU A 78 9.79 8.96 1.34
CA LEU A 78 8.79 7.91 1.59
C LEU A 78 9.47 6.53 1.52
N PRO A 79 8.93 5.52 2.21
CA PRO A 79 9.69 4.34 2.59
C PRO A 79 9.79 3.44 1.36
N ALA A 80 10.79 3.70 0.54
CA ALA A 80 11.16 2.88 -0.59
C ALA A 80 11.87 1.65 -0.06
N GLN A 81 11.66 0.51 -0.72
CA GLN A 81 12.60 -0.59 -0.65
C GLN A 81 14.02 -0.04 -0.78
N SER A 82 14.82 -0.16 0.27
CA SER A 82 16.18 0.38 0.31
C SER A 82 17.19 -0.74 0.52
N VAL A 83 18.41 -0.50 0.08
CA VAL A 83 19.56 -1.35 0.41
C VAL A 83 20.43 -0.54 1.37
N GLU A 84 20.58 -1.03 2.58
CA GLU A 84 21.44 -0.43 3.60
C GLU A 84 22.51 -1.43 4.00
N GLY A 85 23.75 -1.15 3.60
CA GLY A 85 24.86 -2.10 3.75
C GLY A 85 24.58 -3.42 3.04
N GLY A 86 24.53 -4.51 3.80
CA GLY A 86 24.29 -5.86 3.31
C GLY A 86 22.83 -6.32 3.33
N GLU A 87 21.87 -5.44 3.64
CA GLU A 87 20.47 -5.83 3.84
C GLU A 87 19.52 -5.06 2.92
N THR A 88 18.53 -5.75 2.35
CA THR A 88 17.37 -5.11 1.71
C THR A 88 16.30 -4.87 2.78
N ARG A 89 15.87 -3.62 2.94
CA ARG A 89 14.83 -3.20 3.88
C ARG A 89 13.56 -2.87 3.11
N VAL A 90 12.46 -3.50 3.50
CA VAL A 90 11.14 -3.36 2.90
C VAL A 90 10.18 -2.86 3.97
N PRO A 91 9.75 -1.60 3.92
CA PRO A 91 8.79 -1.06 4.87
C PRO A 91 7.40 -1.63 4.62
N MET A 92 6.63 -1.78 5.69
CA MET A 92 5.25 -2.24 5.64
C MET A 92 4.36 -1.18 4.99
N ASP A 93 3.60 -1.59 3.98
CA ASP A 93 2.66 -0.75 3.27
C ASP A 93 1.43 -0.41 4.16
N GLY A 94 0.60 0.52 3.70
CA GLY A 94 -0.60 0.97 4.41
C GLY A 94 -1.65 -0.14 4.61
N ASP A 95 -1.62 -1.18 3.78
CA ASP A 95 -2.49 -2.36 3.88
C ASP A 95 -2.04 -3.39 4.94
N GLY A 96 -0.89 -3.16 5.58
CA GLY A 96 -0.34 -4.06 6.60
C GLY A 96 0.54 -5.19 6.05
N HIS A 97 0.79 -5.23 4.74
CA HIS A 97 1.62 -6.23 4.09
C HIS A 97 2.98 -5.67 3.67
N PHE A 98 3.93 -6.58 3.41
CA PHE A 98 5.23 -6.22 2.85
C PHE A 98 5.21 -6.45 1.34
N TRP A 99 5.33 -5.37 0.60
CA TRP A 99 5.42 -5.38 -0.86
C TRP A 99 6.80 -4.92 -1.29
N LEU A 100 7.40 -5.64 -2.23
CA LEU A 100 8.65 -5.24 -2.84
C LEU A 100 8.55 -5.23 -4.37
N THR A 101 9.44 -4.49 -5.01
CA THR A 101 9.62 -4.52 -6.46
C THR A 101 10.77 -5.46 -6.76
N ALA A 102 10.50 -6.42 -7.65
CA ALA A 102 11.49 -7.39 -8.11
C ALA A 102 11.48 -7.48 -9.64
N ARG A 103 12.63 -7.89 -10.19
CA ARG A 103 12.78 -8.24 -11.59
C ARG A 103 12.86 -9.75 -11.72
N LEU A 104 11.89 -10.31 -12.42
CA LEU A 104 11.80 -11.73 -12.75
C LEU A 104 12.21 -11.90 -14.21
N ASN A 105 13.34 -12.57 -14.45
CA ASN A 105 13.95 -12.71 -15.78
C ASN A 105 14.02 -11.37 -16.56
N GLY A 106 14.29 -10.27 -15.85
CA GLY A 106 14.35 -8.92 -16.42
C GLY A 106 13.02 -8.16 -16.49
N VAL A 107 11.88 -8.82 -16.24
CA VAL A 107 10.57 -8.17 -16.17
C VAL A 107 10.29 -7.69 -14.76
N GLU A 108 10.04 -6.39 -14.62
CA GLU A 108 9.71 -5.79 -13.34
C GLU A 108 8.27 -6.10 -12.92
N GLY A 109 8.10 -6.43 -11.65
CA GLY A 109 6.80 -6.73 -11.05
C GLY A 109 6.80 -6.44 -9.56
N ARG A 110 5.59 -6.26 -9.02
CA ARG A 110 5.35 -6.07 -7.60
C ARG A 110 5.02 -7.42 -6.95
N PHE A 111 5.67 -7.72 -5.83
CA PHE A 111 5.58 -9.00 -5.13
C PHE A 111 5.20 -8.79 -3.67
N LEU A 112 4.21 -9.55 -3.23
CA LEU A 112 3.86 -9.72 -1.84
C LEU A 112 4.84 -10.70 -1.18
N ILE A 113 5.37 -10.35 -0.02
CA ILE A 113 6.08 -11.33 0.82
C ILE A 113 5.06 -12.08 1.68
N ASP A 114 4.94 -13.39 1.46
CA ASP A 114 4.01 -14.26 2.19
C ASP A 114 4.74 -15.46 2.80
N THR A 115 4.93 -15.43 4.12
CA THR A 115 5.56 -16.53 4.87
C THR A 115 4.66 -17.76 4.99
N GLY A 116 3.36 -17.63 4.69
CA GLY A 116 2.41 -18.73 4.61
C GLY A 116 2.45 -19.49 3.29
N ALA A 117 3.05 -18.90 2.25
CA ALA A 117 3.20 -19.53 0.94
C ALA A 117 4.45 -20.43 0.91
N THR A 118 4.26 -21.73 0.65
CA THR A 118 5.39 -22.65 0.49
C THR A 118 6.21 -22.36 -0.77
N LEU A 119 5.54 -22.00 -1.87
CA LEU A 119 6.15 -21.73 -3.17
C LEU A 119 5.87 -20.29 -3.59
N THR A 120 6.84 -19.72 -4.31
CA THR A 120 6.69 -18.44 -5.02
C THR A 120 5.67 -18.63 -6.15
N ALA A 121 4.68 -17.73 -6.21
CA ALA A 121 3.59 -17.77 -7.16
C ALA A 121 3.64 -16.55 -8.09
N ILE A 122 3.54 -16.79 -9.39
CA ILE A 122 3.65 -15.80 -10.44
C ILE A 122 2.31 -15.67 -11.17
N SER A 123 1.90 -14.43 -11.40
CA SER A 123 0.72 -14.13 -12.22
C SER A 123 0.93 -14.61 -13.65
N PRO A 124 -0.14 -14.99 -14.39
CA PRO A 124 -0.03 -15.33 -15.80
C PRO A 124 0.62 -14.23 -16.65
N ALA A 125 0.29 -12.96 -16.36
CA ALA A 125 0.80 -11.80 -17.10
C ALA A 125 2.32 -11.67 -16.99
N ILE A 126 2.87 -11.74 -15.77
CA ILE A 126 4.34 -11.69 -15.57
C ILE A 126 5.00 -12.95 -16.12
N ALA A 127 4.38 -14.13 -15.94
CA ALA A 127 4.93 -15.37 -16.47
C ALA A 127 5.09 -15.34 -18.00
N GLU A 128 4.08 -14.81 -18.71
CA GLU A 128 4.12 -14.64 -20.16
C GLU A 128 5.18 -13.62 -20.58
N ALA A 129 5.18 -12.43 -19.95
CA ALA A 129 6.14 -11.37 -20.25
C ALA A 129 7.60 -11.81 -20.00
N ALA A 130 7.82 -12.60 -18.94
CA ALA A 130 9.13 -13.11 -18.55
C ALA A 130 9.54 -14.40 -19.30
N GLY A 131 8.70 -14.88 -20.22
CA GLY A 131 8.98 -16.07 -21.03
C GLY A 131 9.06 -17.37 -20.21
N LEU A 132 8.39 -17.43 -19.06
CA LEU A 132 8.38 -18.62 -18.21
C LEU A 132 7.72 -19.79 -18.92
N LYS A 133 8.42 -20.91 -18.97
CA LYS A 133 7.92 -22.14 -19.58
C LYS A 133 7.43 -23.09 -18.51
N PRO A 134 6.27 -23.75 -18.70
CA PRO A 134 5.85 -24.83 -17.82
C PRO A 134 6.90 -25.96 -17.84
N LYS A 135 7.17 -26.56 -16.69
CA LYS A 135 7.96 -27.79 -16.64
C LYS A 135 7.20 -28.89 -17.41
N PRO A 136 7.91 -29.80 -18.10
CA PRO A 136 7.30 -30.89 -18.88
C PRO A 136 6.63 -31.99 -18.02
N LEU A 137 6.25 -31.67 -16.79
CA LEU A 137 5.52 -32.57 -15.90
C LEU A 137 4.08 -32.74 -16.40
N PRO A 138 3.55 -33.98 -16.46
CA PRO A 138 2.24 -34.26 -17.06
C PRO A 138 1.04 -33.76 -16.25
N GLN A 139 1.22 -33.13 -15.09
CA GLN A 139 0.11 -32.71 -14.22
C GLN A 139 0.35 -31.34 -13.60
N ALA A 140 -0.67 -30.49 -13.69
CA ALA A 140 -0.80 -29.29 -12.86
C ALA A 140 -0.76 -29.67 -11.39
N VAL A 141 -0.08 -28.87 -10.56
CA VAL A 141 -0.05 -29.06 -9.12
C VAL A 141 -1.32 -28.45 -8.53
N MET A 142 -2.02 -29.23 -7.72
CA MET A 142 -3.15 -28.73 -6.94
C MET A 142 -2.62 -27.97 -5.73
N MET A 143 -2.77 -26.65 -5.75
CA MET A 143 -2.37 -25.78 -4.66
C MET A 143 -3.59 -25.40 -3.82
N ARG A 144 -3.51 -25.60 -2.51
CA ARG A 144 -4.55 -25.12 -1.59
C ARG A 144 -4.28 -23.68 -1.20
N THR A 145 -5.22 -22.81 -1.51
CA THR A 145 -5.20 -21.39 -1.15
C THR A 145 -6.37 -21.08 -0.19
N ALA A 146 -6.42 -19.87 0.35
CA ALA A 146 -7.54 -19.41 1.17
C ALA A 146 -8.88 -19.46 0.41
N ASN A 147 -8.86 -19.30 -0.92
CA ASN A 147 -10.04 -19.32 -1.78
C ASN A 147 -10.37 -20.72 -2.33
N GLY A 148 -9.73 -21.78 -1.81
CA GLY A 148 -9.91 -23.15 -2.27
C GLY A 148 -8.70 -23.69 -3.05
N THR A 149 -8.90 -24.83 -3.71
CA THR A 149 -7.82 -25.49 -4.45
C THR A 149 -7.77 -24.99 -5.89
N ILE A 150 -6.61 -24.48 -6.30
CA ILE A 150 -6.36 -24.02 -7.66
C ILE A 150 -5.39 -24.95 -8.38
N GLN A 151 -5.54 -25.07 -9.70
CA GLN A 151 -4.53 -25.71 -10.54
C GLN A 151 -3.43 -24.69 -10.84
N ALA A 152 -2.19 -25.05 -10.53
CA ALA A 152 -1.02 -24.23 -10.80
C ALA A 152 -0.02 -25.00 -11.67
N GLN A 153 0.65 -24.29 -12.58
CA GLN A 153 1.65 -24.89 -13.46
C GLN A 153 3.03 -24.67 -12.86
N LEU A 154 3.80 -25.75 -12.66
CA LEU A 154 5.18 -25.63 -12.19
C LEU A 154 6.05 -24.99 -13.27
N THR A 155 6.92 -24.08 -12.85
CA THR A 155 7.92 -23.44 -13.70
C THR A 155 9.22 -23.25 -12.90
N THR A 156 10.26 -22.80 -13.57
CA THR A 156 11.51 -22.36 -12.96
C THR A 156 11.80 -20.95 -13.42
N VAL A 157 12.08 -20.08 -12.46
CA VAL A 157 12.55 -18.72 -12.69
C VAL A 157 14.08 -18.75 -12.74
N ASP A 158 14.64 -18.23 -13.83
CA ASP A 158 16.10 -18.21 -14.04
C ASP A 158 16.77 -17.22 -13.09
N GLU A 159 16.18 -16.04 -12.96
CA GLU A 159 16.63 -15.01 -12.03
C GLU A 159 15.45 -14.22 -11.45
N LEU A 160 15.38 -14.13 -10.11
CA LEU A 160 14.56 -13.16 -9.39
C LEU A 160 15.47 -12.24 -8.58
N ARG A 161 15.43 -10.94 -8.91
CA ARG A 161 16.29 -9.91 -8.32
C ARG A 161 15.47 -8.83 -7.63
N PHE A 162 15.86 -8.45 -6.42
CA PHE A 162 15.32 -7.30 -5.71
C PHE A 162 16.33 -6.75 -4.71
N GLY A 163 16.49 -5.43 -4.65
CA GLY A 163 17.51 -4.81 -3.79
C GLY A 163 18.89 -5.42 -4.04
N ASN A 164 19.50 -5.97 -2.99
CA ASN A 164 20.78 -6.68 -3.05
C ASN A 164 20.66 -8.22 -3.11
N VAL A 165 19.44 -8.74 -3.29
CA VAL A 165 19.15 -10.18 -3.35
C VAL A 165 19.03 -10.63 -4.81
N VAL A 166 19.67 -11.75 -5.12
CA VAL A 166 19.48 -12.48 -6.38
C VAL A 166 19.24 -13.94 -6.07
N ALA A 167 18.08 -14.45 -6.48
CA ALA A 167 17.75 -15.88 -6.44
C ALA A 167 17.77 -16.42 -7.87
N ARG A 168 18.57 -17.48 -8.10
CA ARG A 168 18.63 -18.20 -9.38
C ARG A 168 17.98 -19.57 -9.24
N ASP A 169 17.51 -20.11 -10.36
CA ASP A 169 16.94 -21.46 -10.44
C ASP A 169 15.87 -21.66 -9.35
N LEU A 170 14.93 -20.73 -9.29
CA LEU A 170 13.88 -20.70 -8.29
C LEU A 170 12.66 -21.43 -8.83
N ASP A 171 12.27 -22.52 -8.16
CA ASP A 171 11.01 -23.17 -8.45
C ASP A 171 9.84 -22.23 -8.15
N ALA A 172 8.89 -22.14 -9.07
CA ALA A 172 7.71 -21.31 -8.89
C ALA A 172 6.49 -22.00 -9.49
N VAL A 173 5.33 -21.43 -9.21
CA VAL A 173 4.10 -21.80 -9.90
C VAL A 173 3.51 -20.62 -10.64
N VAL A 174 2.94 -20.88 -11.81
CA VAL A 174 2.06 -19.94 -12.50
C VAL A 174 0.63 -20.30 -12.12
N ALA A 175 -0.09 -19.35 -11.52
CA ALA A 175 -1.38 -19.58 -10.91
C ALA A 175 -2.43 -18.62 -11.50
N PRO A 176 -3.37 -19.11 -12.34
CA PRO A 176 -4.37 -18.25 -12.99
C PRO A 176 -5.30 -17.50 -12.02
N GLY A 177 -5.49 -18.03 -10.82
CA GLY A 177 -6.38 -17.46 -9.80
C GLY A 177 -5.76 -16.31 -8.99
N LEU A 178 -4.50 -15.93 -9.21
CA LEU A 178 -3.84 -14.85 -8.46
C LEU A 178 -4.18 -13.44 -8.98
N GLY A 179 -4.83 -13.31 -10.14
CA GLY A 179 -4.99 -12.02 -10.81
C GLY A 179 -3.63 -11.43 -11.18
N ASP A 180 -3.41 -10.16 -10.86
CA ASP A 180 -2.15 -9.44 -11.13
C ASP A 180 -1.12 -9.59 -9.98
N ALA A 181 -1.47 -10.31 -8.91
CA ALA A 181 -0.59 -10.45 -7.76
C ALA A 181 0.52 -11.48 -8.03
N ASN A 182 1.72 -11.17 -7.52
CA ASN A 182 2.84 -12.11 -7.44
C ASN A 182 3.23 -12.26 -5.97
N VAL A 183 3.71 -13.45 -5.60
CA VAL A 183 3.99 -13.78 -4.20
C VAL A 183 5.37 -14.42 -4.10
N ILE A 184 6.22 -13.88 -3.22
CA ILE A 184 7.47 -14.51 -2.78
C ILE A 184 7.16 -15.36 -1.56
N GLY A 185 7.37 -16.67 -1.72
CA GLY A 185 7.13 -17.66 -0.67
C GLY A 185 8.38 -18.11 0.07
N MET A 186 8.19 -19.04 0.99
CA MET A 186 9.23 -19.62 1.85
C MET A 186 10.33 -20.34 1.08
N ASN A 187 10.08 -20.83 -0.13
CA ASN A 187 11.12 -21.45 -0.96
C ASN A 187 12.21 -20.48 -1.42
N LEU A 188 11.93 -19.17 -1.43
CA LEU A 188 12.94 -18.12 -1.59
C LEU A 188 13.43 -17.65 -0.23
N LEU A 189 12.52 -17.32 0.70
CA LEU A 189 12.90 -16.72 1.99
C LEU A 189 13.84 -17.63 2.80
N SER A 190 13.70 -18.95 2.69
CA SER A 190 14.59 -19.93 3.34
C SER A 190 15.99 -20.02 2.72
N ARG A 191 16.21 -19.46 1.52
CA ARG A 191 17.53 -19.36 0.87
C ARG A 191 18.31 -18.12 1.30
N LEU A 192 17.68 -17.20 2.04
CA LEU A 192 18.35 -16.03 2.59
C LEU A 192 19.16 -16.43 3.83
N ALA A 193 20.23 -15.67 4.11
CA ALA A 193 21.00 -15.83 5.33
C ALA A 193 20.15 -15.53 6.56
N SER A 194 19.29 -14.51 6.47
CA SER A 194 18.20 -14.29 7.42
C SER A 194 17.12 -13.42 6.81
N TRP A 195 15.92 -13.53 7.37
CA TRP A 195 14.86 -12.54 7.21
C TRP A 195 14.21 -12.30 8.57
N ARG A 196 13.83 -11.05 8.84
CA ARG A 196 13.26 -10.65 10.14
C ARG A 196 12.42 -9.39 9.97
N VAL A 197 11.47 -9.19 10.88
CA VAL A 197 10.68 -7.96 10.95
C VAL A 197 11.10 -7.18 12.18
N GLU A 198 11.49 -5.92 11.98
CA GLU A 198 11.78 -4.95 13.04
C GLU A 198 10.81 -3.79 12.96
N GLY A 199 9.91 -3.70 13.95
CA GLY A 199 8.84 -2.71 13.95
C GLY A 199 7.94 -2.87 12.71
N ARG A 200 8.00 -1.89 11.80
CA ARG A 200 7.26 -1.88 10.52
C ARG A 200 8.15 -2.13 9.31
N THR A 201 9.31 -2.75 9.48
CA THR A 201 10.28 -2.98 8.39
C THR A 201 10.66 -4.45 8.32
N LEU A 202 10.45 -5.07 7.18
CA LEU A 202 11.00 -6.37 6.82
C LEU A 202 12.44 -6.20 6.36
N ILE A 203 13.33 -7.02 6.87
CA ILE A 203 14.76 -6.97 6.59
C ILE A 203 15.16 -8.33 6.01
N LEU A 204 15.79 -8.29 4.84
CA LEU A 204 16.15 -9.45 4.03
C LEU A 204 17.67 -9.43 3.82
N VAL A 205 18.35 -10.48 4.27
CA VAL A 205 19.81 -10.58 4.24
C VAL A 205 20.22 -11.75 3.35
N PRO A 206 20.80 -11.51 2.16
CA PRO A 206 21.31 -12.57 1.31
C PRO A 206 22.64 -13.14 1.84
N HIS A 207 22.96 -14.39 1.49
CA HIS A 207 24.30 -14.94 1.74
C HIS A 207 25.39 -14.25 0.92
N HIS A 208 25.04 -13.78 -0.28
CA HIS A 208 25.93 -13.12 -1.22
C HIS A 208 25.29 -11.81 -1.72
N PRO A 209 25.41 -10.71 -0.96
CA PRO A 209 24.90 -9.41 -1.37
C PRO A 209 25.42 -9.01 -2.74
N GLN A 210 24.51 -8.58 -3.61
CA GLN A 210 24.85 -8.00 -4.92
C GLN A 210 24.74 -6.49 -4.85
N ASP A 211 25.54 -5.78 -5.65
CA ASP A 211 25.43 -4.33 -5.73
C ASP A 211 24.02 -3.95 -6.18
N GLY A 212 23.34 -3.12 -5.39
CA GLY A 212 21.95 -2.70 -5.62
C GLY A 212 21.77 -1.70 -6.77
N GLY A 213 22.70 -1.67 -7.73
CA GLY A 213 22.84 -0.61 -8.73
C GLY A 213 22.47 -1.03 -10.16
N GLU A 214 21.46 -0.32 -10.68
CA GLU A 214 21.26 0.14 -12.07
C GLU A 214 20.70 -0.83 -13.13
N THR A 215 19.38 -0.70 -13.32
CA THR A 215 18.80 -0.17 -14.58
C THR A 215 19.84 0.32 -15.60
N GLY A 216 20.18 -0.54 -16.55
CA GLY A 216 20.42 -0.09 -17.93
C GLY A 216 19.12 0.28 -18.62
#